data_AF-A0A6J2FRR9-F1
#
_entry.id   AF-A0A6J2FRR9-F1
#
_cell.length_a   1.000
_cell.length_b   1.000
_cell.length_c   1.000
_cell.angle_alpha   90.00
_cell.angle_beta   90.00
_cell.angle_gamma   90.00
#
_symmetry.space_group_name_H-M   'P 1'
#
loop_
_entity.id
_entity.type
_entity.pdbx_description
1 polymer ?
#
loop_
_entity_poly.entity_id
_entity_poly.type
_entity_poly.pdbx_seq_one_letter_code
_entity_poly.pdbx_strand_id
1 'polypeptide(L)'
;MLRYMYNRTSPCWIGGNNEPLTGFTWRGGCERETTGIQIWSEVFVIDKPNGTKVAVLLMDTQGAFDSQSTIKDCATVFALSTMTSSVQVYNLSQNIQEDDLQHLQLFTEYGRLAMEEIYQKPFQTLMFLIRDWSYPYEHAYGLEGGKKFLEKRLQVKQNQHEELQNVRKHIHSCFSNLGCFLLPHPGLKVATNPNFDGRLNDIDEEFKNELRNLVPLLLAPENLVEKEISGSKVTCRDLVEYFKAYIKIYQGEELPHPKSMLQATAEANNLAAVAGAKDLYSKGMEQICGGDKPYIAPSDLERKHQDFRETAIRQFRSVKKMGGEEFCRRYQEQLEVEIDEIYANFVKHNDGKNIFYAARTPATLFAVMFAMYIISGLTGFLGMNSIATLCNLVLGMALISFCTWAYVKYSGEFREIGTAIDQIAEAIWEQVLKPMSDNLMEDHMRQSVKNSIKAGLTEQVAHHARLKTD
;
A
#
# COMPACT_ATOMS: atom_id res chain seq x y z
N MET A 1 -0.24 3.18 26.15
CA MET A 1 -0.32 3.69 24.77
C MET A 1 -1.45 3.03 23.98
N LEU A 2 -1.50 1.70 23.84
CA LEU A 2 -2.59 1.01 23.13
C LEU A 2 -4.00 1.37 23.64
N ARG A 3 -4.20 1.33 24.97
CA ARG A 3 -5.48 1.77 25.58
C ARG A 3 -5.88 3.20 25.18
N TYR A 4 -4.91 4.11 25.05
CA TYR A 4 -5.17 5.47 24.56
C TYR A 4 -5.66 5.44 23.12
N MET A 5 -4.98 4.72 22.22
CA MET A 5 -5.34 4.65 20.80
C MET A 5 -6.75 4.08 20.57
N TYR A 6 -7.15 3.09 21.35
CA TYR A 6 -8.51 2.52 21.32
C TYR A 6 -9.58 3.44 21.96
N ASN A 7 -9.24 4.15 23.05
CA ASN A 7 -10.20 4.92 23.85
C ASN A 7 -9.94 6.44 23.84
N ARG A 8 -9.46 7.01 22.72
CA ARG A 8 -9.01 8.41 22.61
C ARG A 8 -10.03 9.45 23.04
N THR A 9 -11.32 9.19 22.81
CA THR A 9 -12.42 10.11 23.13
C THR A 9 -12.84 10.06 24.60
N SER A 10 -12.33 9.09 25.36
CA SER A 10 -12.67 8.92 26.77
C SER A 10 -11.68 9.66 27.67
N PRO A 11 -12.17 10.48 28.62
CA PRO A 11 -11.30 11.05 29.66
C PRO A 11 -10.70 9.96 30.57
N CYS A 12 -11.27 8.74 30.55
CA CYS A 12 -10.82 7.58 31.30
C CYS A 12 -10.09 6.55 30.42
N TRP A 13 -9.40 6.99 29.35
CA TRP A 13 -8.70 6.12 28.41
C TRP A 13 -7.68 5.17 29.05
N ILE A 14 -7.15 5.52 30.23
CA ILE A 14 -6.15 4.71 30.95
C ILE A 14 -6.68 3.32 31.36
N GLY A 15 -8.00 3.14 31.35
CA GLY A 15 -8.67 1.87 31.64
C GLY A 15 -9.25 1.80 33.05
N GLY A 16 -9.90 0.69 33.36
CA GLY A 16 -10.49 0.45 34.68
C GLY A 16 -9.45 0.09 35.75
N ASN A 17 -9.77 0.40 37.00
CA ASN A 17 -8.88 0.13 38.15
C ASN A 17 -8.53 -1.37 38.35
N ASN A 18 -9.43 -2.27 37.94
CA ASN A 18 -9.30 -3.72 38.07
C ASN A 18 -8.96 -4.43 36.75
N GLU A 19 -8.72 -3.69 35.68
CA GLU A 19 -8.48 -4.26 34.35
C GLU A 19 -6.99 -4.56 34.15
N PRO A 20 -6.60 -5.82 33.84
CA PRO A 20 -5.22 -6.18 33.58
C PRO A 20 -4.68 -5.52 32.30
N LEU A 21 -3.38 -5.25 32.26
CA LEU A 21 -2.72 -4.62 31.12
C LEU A 21 -2.44 -5.66 30.02
N THR A 22 -3.02 -5.44 28.85
CA THR A 22 -2.85 -6.26 27.65
C THR A 22 -2.18 -5.46 26.53
N GLY A 23 -1.60 -6.16 25.53
CA GLY A 23 -0.89 -5.54 24.41
C GLY A 23 0.36 -6.33 24.04
N PHE A 24 1.46 -5.62 23.79
CA PHE A 24 2.79 -6.24 23.71
C PHE A 24 3.08 -7.06 24.96
N THR A 25 3.74 -8.20 24.77
CA THR A 25 4.14 -9.09 25.86
C THR A 25 5.14 -8.40 26.77
N TRP A 26 4.84 -8.37 28.07
CA TRP A 26 5.71 -7.81 29.10
C TRP A 26 5.69 -8.72 30.33
N ARG A 27 6.81 -8.81 31.04
CA ARG A 27 6.91 -9.53 32.31
C ARG A 27 7.97 -8.91 33.21
N GLY A 28 7.89 -9.20 34.50
CA GLY A 28 9.02 -9.00 35.42
C GLY A 28 10.09 -10.08 35.25
N GLY A 29 11.25 -9.86 35.86
CA GLY A 29 12.39 -10.78 35.81
C GLY A 29 13.67 -10.10 35.32
N CYS A 30 14.80 -10.78 35.46
CA CYS A 30 16.11 -10.32 34.99
C CYS A 30 16.41 -10.72 33.54
N GLU A 31 15.67 -11.69 33.00
CA GLU A 31 15.77 -12.14 31.62
C GLU A 31 14.94 -11.22 30.71
N ARG A 32 15.44 -10.97 29.50
CA ARG A 32 14.71 -10.21 28.48
C ARG A 32 13.42 -10.89 28.05
N GLU A 33 12.50 -10.11 27.48
CA GLU A 33 11.25 -10.61 26.88
C GLU A 33 11.18 -10.25 25.39
N THR A 34 11.15 -8.96 25.04
CA THR A 34 11.11 -8.52 23.65
C THR A 34 12.44 -8.80 22.95
N THR A 35 12.40 -9.48 21.81
CA THR A 35 13.55 -9.73 20.94
C THR A 35 13.34 -9.02 19.59
N GLY A 36 14.34 -8.27 19.12
CA GLY A 36 14.28 -7.50 17.88
C GLY A 36 13.30 -6.32 17.92
N ILE A 37 12.47 -6.19 16.89
CA ILE A 37 11.48 -5.12 16.74
C ILE A 37 10.11 -5.75 16.49
N GLN A 38 9.13 -5.40 17.31
CA GLN A 38 7.73 -5.81 17.16
C GLN A 38 6.89 -4.58 16.80
N ILE A 39 5.96 -4.75 15.86
CA ILE A 39 5.01 -3.70 15.49
C ILE A 39 3.61 -4.21 15.81
N TRP A 40 2.75 -3.34 16.36
CA TRP A 40 1.37 -3.72 16.62
C TRP A 40 0.64 -4.06 15.31
N SER A 41 -0.14 -5.14 15.31
CA SER A 41 -0.78 -5.67 14.09
C SER A 41 -1.83 -4.73 13.50
N GLU A 42 -2.47 -3.91 14.33
CA GLU A 42 -3.45 -2.91 13.90
C GLU A 42 -2.79 -1.54 13.66
N VAL A 43 -2.94 -1.01 12.45
CA VAL A 43 -2.52 0.35 12.10
C VAL A 43 -3.67 1.31 12.38
N PHE A 44 -3.45 2.27 13.29
CA PHE A 44 -4.51 3.21 13.68
C PHE A 44 -4.58 4.39 12.72
N VAL A 45 -5.75 4.64 12.13
CA VAL A 45 -5.97 5.81 11.26
C VAL A 45 -6.57 6.95 12.08
N ILE A 46 -5.90 8.11 12.08
CA ILE A 46 -6.22 9.26 12.92
C ILE A 46 -6.45 10.49 12.04
N ASP A 47 -7.56 11.18 12.26
CA ASP A 47 -7.81 12.50 11.69
C ASP A 47 -7.06 13.56 12.51
N LYS A 48 -6.14 14.27 11.88
CA LYS A 48 -5.46 15.43 12.47
C LYS A 48 -6.38 16.66 12.45
N PRO A 49 -6.14 17.67 13.31
CA PRO A 49 -6.97 18.89 13.36
C PRO A 49 -7.06 19.67 12.04
N ASN A 50 -6.06 19.50 11.16
CA ASN A 50 -6.02 20.09 9.82
C ASN A 50 -6.85 19.32 8.77
N GLY A 51 -7.56 18.25 9.16
CA GLY A 51 -8.38 17.41 8.28
C GLY A 51 -7.62 16.32 7.52
N THR A 52 -6.30 16.18 7.70
CA THR A 52 -5.52 15.11 7.07
C THR A 52 -5.59 13.81 7.88
N LYS A 53 -5.73 12.67 7.21
CA LYS A 53 -5.64 11.35 7.82
C LYS A 53 -4.21 10.86 7.87
N VAL A 54 -3.78 10.39 9.04
CA VAL A 54 -2.45 9.80 9.24
C VAL A 54 -2.56 8.39 9.81
N ALA A 55 -1.63 7.52 9.42
CA ALA A 55 -1.50 6.18 9.95
C ALA A 55 -0.48 6.16 11.09
N VAL A 56 -0.87 5.65 12.24
CA VAL A 56 -0.02 5.53 13.43
C VAL A 56 0.36 4.07 13.63
N LEU A 57 1.66 3.80 13.61
CA LEU A 57 2.25 2.51 13.94
C LEU A 57 2.92 2.60 15.31
N LEU A 58 2.69 1.60 16.16
CA LEU A 58 3.39 1.46 17.43
C LEU A 58 4.43 0.37 17.30
N MET A 59 5.66 0.70 17.67
CA MET A 59 6.83 -0.17 17.58
C MET A 59 7.38 -0.39 18.98
N ASP A 60 7.49 -1.64 19.39
CA ASP A 60 8.21 -2.07 20.58
C ASP A 60 9.56 -2.66 20.18
N THR A 61 10.61 -2.28 20.88
CA THR A 61 12.00 -2.65 20.54
C THR A 61 12.62 -3.36 21.72
N GLN A 62 13.46 -4.35 21.43
CA GLN A 62 14.28 -5.01 22.43
C GLN A 62 15.07 -3.99 23.26
N GLY A 63 15.12 -4.23 24.58
CA GLY A 63 15.93 -3.43 25.50
C GLY A 63 17.41 -3.55 25.15
N ALA A 64 18.11 -2.42 25.10
CA ALA A 64 19.54 -2.42 24.87
C ALA A 64 20.28 -3.05 26.05
N PHE A 65 21.40 -3.74 25.77
CA PHE A 65 22.35 -4.27 26.75
C PHE A 65 21.82 -5.41 27.64
N ASP A 66 21.12 -6.37 27.04
CA ASP A 66 20.88 -7.65 27.72
C ASP A 66 22.14 -8.54 27.70
N SER A 67 22.16 -9.59 28.53
CA SER A 67 23.31 -10.49 28.69
C SER A 67 23.52 -11.47 27.52
N GLN A 68 22.64 -11.47 26.52
CA GLN A 68 22.63 -12.43 25.42
C GLN A 68 22.87 -11.81 24.04
N SER A 69 22.72 -10.49 23.91
CA SER A 69 22.90 -9.73 22.68
C SER A 69 24.24 -9.02 22.67
N THR A 70 24.84 -8.98 21.49
CA THR A 70 26.06 -8.20 21.28
C THR A 70 25.73 -6.70 21.29
N ILE A 71 26.75 -5.86 21.52
CA ILE A 71 26.64 -4.40 21.36
C ILE A 71 26.15 -4.05 19.95
N LYS A 72 26.57 -4.84 18.94
CA LYS A 72 26.14 -4.69 17.55
C LYS A 72 24.64 -4.94 17.38
N ASP A 73 24.10 -6.00 17.98
CA ASP A 73 22.66 -6.31 17.88
C ASP A 73 21.82 -5.18 18.47
N CYS A 74 22.23 -4.69 19.65
CA CYS A 74 21.57 -3.57 20.32
C CYS A 74 21.65 -2.29 19.47
N ALA A 75 22.83 -1.97 18.94
CA ALA A 75 23.04 -0.81 18.07
C ALA A 75 22.21 -0.92 16.78
N THR A 76 22.07 -2.13 16.22
CA THR A 76 21.30 -2.38 15.00
C THR A 76 19.80 -2.18 15.23
N VAL A 77 19.24 -2.77 16.29
CA VAL A 77 17.82 -2.60 16.66
C VAL A 77 17.53 -1.12 16.91
N PHE A 78 18.38 -0.46 17.70
CA PHE A 78 18.21 0.95 18.03
C PHE A 78 18.37 1.87 16.80
N ALA A 79 19.27 1.53 15.89
CA ALA A 79 19.44 2.28 14.64
C ALA A 79 18.24 2.13 13.71
N LEU A 80 17.77 0.91 13.50
CA LEU A 80 16.60 0.62 12.68
C LEU A 80 15.36 1.30 13.25
N SER A 81 15.14 1.26 14.57
CA SER A 81 14.01 1.93 15.20
C SER A 81 14.09 3.45 15.03
N THR A 82 15.27 4.04 15.18
CA THR A 82 15.47 5.50 15.08
C THR A 82 15.31 5.99 13.64
N MET A 83 15.85 5.26 12.66
CA MET A 83 15.74 5.64 11.24
C MET A 83 14.30 5.53 10.73
N THR A 84 13.52 4.58 11.24
CA THR A 84 12.16 4.29 10.75
C THR A 84 11.07 5.03 11.54
N SER A 85 11.31 5.40 12.80
CA SER A 85 10.36 6.16 13.62
C SER A 85 10.39 7.67 13.33
N SER A 86 9.25 8.34 13.51
CA SER A 86 9.16 9.81 13.55
C SER A 86 9.37 10.37 14.96
N VAL A 87 9.00 9.58 15.97
CA VAL A 87 9.21 9.86 17.38
C VAL A 87 9.89 8.64 18.01
N GLN A 88 11.17 8.79 18.37
CA GLN A 88 11.91 7.79 19.11
C GLN A 88 11.81 8.10 20.60
N VAL A 89 11.23 7.20 21.39
CA VAL A 89 11.23 7.30 22.86
C VAL A 89 12.42 6.53 23.39
N TYR A 90 13.43 7.23 23.89
CA TYR A 90 14.60 6.62 24.50
C TYR A 90 14.36 6.43 26.00
N ASN A 91 13.95 5.22 26.37
CA ASN A 91 13.58 4.87 27.74
C ASN A 91 14.84 4.52 28.57
N LEU A 92 15.17 5.38 29.52
CA LEU A 92 16.34 5.26 30.41
C LEU A 92 15.90 5.08 31.86
N SER A 93 16.74 4.46 32.67
CA SER A 93 16.48 4.23 34.09
C SER A 93 17.19 5.26 34.95
N GLN A 94 16.45 5.96 35.82
CA GLN A 94 16.87 6.92 36.84
C GLN A 94 17.57 8.19 36.35
N ASN A 95 18.50 8.11 35.40
CA ASN A 95 19.34 9.24 34.98
C ASN A 95 19.76 9.11 33.51
N ILE A 96 20.39 10.17 33.00
CA ILE A 96 21.13 10.13 31.73
C ILE A 96 22.61 10.04 32.07
N GLN A 97 23.22 8.91 31.74
CA GLN A 97 24.65 8.65 31.93
C GLN A 97 25.43 8.98 30.65
N GLU A 98 26.77 9.01 30.70
CA GLU A 98 27.58 9.37 29.53
C GLU A 98 27.64 8.23 28.50
N ASP A 99 27.59 6.98 28.94
CA ASP A 99 27.46 5.78 28.10
C ASP A 99 26.13 5.78 27.33
N ASP A 100 25.03 6.22 27.95
CA ASP A 100 23.74 6.42 27.25
C ASP A 100 23.88 7.37 26.05
N LEU A 101 24.72 8.40 26.18
CA LEU A 101 25.00 9.37 25.13
C LEU A 101 26.01 8.84 24.10
N GLN A 102 26.99 8.03 24.52
CA GLN A 102 27.93 7.38 23.61
C GLN A 102 27.22 6.42 22.66
N HIS A 103 26.16 5.73 23.09
CA HIS A 103 25.35 4.91 22.18
C HIS A 103 24.67 5.74 21.08
N LEU A 104 24.39 7.02 21.35
CA LEU A 104 23.87 7.93 20.33
C LEU A 104 24.94 8.38 19.32
N GLN A 105 26.23 8.15 19.59
CA GLN A 105 27.34 8.58 18.74
C GLN A 105 27.29 7.95 17.35
N LEU A 106 26.83 6.70 17.21
CA LEU A 106 26.68 6.07 15.89
C LEU A 106 25.79 6.91 14.95
N PHE A 107 24.75 7.54 15.50
CA PHE A 107 23.83 8.42 14.77
C PHE A 107 24.42 9.78 14.49
N THR A 108 25.35 10.22 15.32
CA THR A 108 26.01 11.52 15.14
C THR A 108 26.84 11.58 13.87
N GLU A 109 27.58 10.53 13.56
CA GLU A 109 28.36 10.45 12.31
C GLU A 109 27.44 10.28 11.08
N TYR A 110 26.38 9.48 11.20
CA TYR A 110 25.37 9.38 10.14
C TYR A 110 24.70 10.73 9.85
N GLY A 111 24.26 11.42 10.91
CA GLY A 111 23.60 12.70 10.75
C GLY A 111 24.53 13.79 10.25
N ARG A 112 25.82 13.75 10.60
CA ARG A 112 26.82 14.64 10.03
C ARG A 112 26.92 14.48 8.51
N LEU A 113 27.05 13.25 8.01
CA LEU A 113 27.08 12.99 6.56
C LEU A 113 25.78 13.40 5.86
N ALA A 114 24.63 13.11 6.49
CA ALA A 114 23.33 13.52 5.93
C ALA A 114 23.20 15.06 5.85
N MET A 115 23.73 15.79 6.82
CA MET A 115 23.75 17.26 6.78
C MET A 115 24.69 17.82 5.71
N GLU A 116 25.82 17.17 5.46
CA GLU A 116 26.77 17.55 4.41
C GLU A 116 26.18 17.39 2.99
N GLU A 117 25.37 16.35 2.75
CA GLU A 117 24.78 16.09 1.43
C GLU A 117 23.40 16.74 1.21
N ILE A 118 22.55 16.79 2.24
CA ILE A 118 21.12 17.14 2.09
C ILE A 118 20.77 18.47 2.78
N TYR A 119 21.69 19.02 3.59
CA TYR A 119 21.50 20.26 4.37
C TYR A 119 20.27 20.22 5.30
N GLN A 120 19.82 19.03 5.69
CA GLN A 120 18.67 18.81 6.57
C GLN A 120 19.05 17.83 7.68
N LYS A 121 18.34 17.93 8.81
CA LYS A 121 18.52 16.98 9.90
C LYS A 121 17.91 15.62 9.51
N PRO A 122 18.62 14.50 9.74
CA PRO A 122 18.16 13.16 9.34
C PRO A 122 16.97 12.65 10.16
N PHE A 123 16.84 13.09 11.42
CA PHE A 123 15.85 12.57 12.36
C PHE A 123 14.93 13.67 12.88
N GLN A 124 13.73 13.25 13.28
CA GLN A 124 12.68 14.17 13.70
C GLN A 124 12.70 14.39 15.21
N THR A 125 12.02 13.54 15.99
CA THR A 125 11.88 13.74 17.44
C THR A 125 12.57 12.62 18.21
N LEU A 126 13.43 13.00 19.16
CA LEU A 126 13.96 12.11 20.21
C LEU A 126 13.43 12.57 21.56
N MET A 127 12.71 11.70 22.25
CA MET A 127 12.17 11.92 23.59
C MET A 127 12.93 11.06 24.60
N PHE A 128 13.74 11.69 25.45
CA PHE A 128 14.34 11.00 26.60
C PHE A 128 13.23 10.76 27.65
N LEU A 129 12.91 9.50 27.92
CA LEU A 129 11.97 9.14 28.97
C LEU A 129 12.76 8.57 30.15
N ILE A 130 12.90 9.36 31.21
CA ILE A 130 13.64 8.95 32.40
C ILE A 130 12.66 8.30 33.38
N ARG A 131 12.79 6.99 33.55
CA ARG A 131 12.02 6.19 34.48
C ARG A 131 12.57 6.33 35.88
N ASP A 132 11.71 6.15 36.88
CA ASP A 132 12.10 6.08 38.28
C ASP A 132 12.93 7.29 38.74
N TRP A 133 12.53 8.49 38.29
CA TRP A 133 13.19 9.73 38.67
C TRP A 133 12.99 10.01 40.17
N SER A 134 14.09 10.12 40.90
CA SER A 134 14.10 10.21 42.37
C SER A 134 14.29 11.63 42.91
N TYR A 135 14.48 12.63 42.04
CA TYR A 135 14.86 13.99 42.44
C TYR A 135 13.83 15.06 42.00
N PRO A 136 12.53 14.91 42.31
CA PRO A 136 11.50 15.87 41.91
C PRO A 136 11.70 17.27 42.52
N TYR A 137 12.43 17.34 43.64
CA TYR A 137 12.77 18.59 44.31
C TYR A 137 13.85 19.42 43.58
N GLU A 138 14.67 18.79 42.73
CA GLU A 138 15.61 19.51 41.85
C GLU A 138 14.98 19.82 40.49
N HIS A 139 14.38 18.79 39.89
CA HIS A 139 13.67 18.89 38.63
C HIS A 139 12.34 18.16 38.77
N ALA A 140 11.24 18.93 38.74
CA ALA A 140 9.89 18.39 38.88
C ALA A 140 9.56 17.32 37.82
N TYR A 141 8.61 16.45 38.12
CA TYR A 141 8.13 15.46 37.15
C TYR A 141 7.53 16.12 35.89
N GLY A 142 7.46 15.33 34.83
CA GLY A 142 6.88 15.74 33.55
C GLY A 142 7.87 16.37 32.57
N LEU A 143 7.30 17.06 31.57
CA LEU A 143 8.04 17.63 30.44
C LEU A 143 8.86 18.88 30.82
N GLU A 144 8.32 19.76 31.68
CA GLU A 144 8.99 21.02 32.02
C GLU A 144 10.27 20.80 32.82
N GLY A 145 10.23 19.93 33.83
CA GLY A 145 11.41 19.57 34.60
C GLY A 145 12.41 18.78 33.76
N GLY A 146 11.92 17.87 32.91
CA GLY A 146 12.75 17.11 31.96
C GLY A 146 13.50 18.01 30.98
N LYS A 147 12.87 19.04 30.43
CA LYS A 147 13.52 20.01 29.55
C LYS A 147 14.69 20.71 30.25
N LYS A 148 14.48 21.24 31.47
CA LYS A 148 15.54 21.89 32.26
C LYS A 148 16.69 20.93 32.60
N PHE A 149 16.34 19.68 32.93
CA PHE A 149 17.31 18.64 33.23
C PHE A 149 18.15 18.27 31.99
N LEU A 150 17.51 18.09 30.83
CA LEU A 150 18.17 17.76 29.58
C LEU A 150 19.11 18.88 29.09
N GLU A 151 18.65 20.14 29.15
CA GLU A 151 19.48 21.30 28.80
C GLU A 151 20.77 21.35 29.62
N LYS A 152 20.68 21.07 30.93
CA LYS A 152 21.85 20.99 31.82
C LYS A 152 22.79 19.82 31.47
N ARG A 153 22.25 18.68 31.03
CA ARG A 153 23.03 17.48 30.67
C ARG A 153 23.72 17.60 29.31
N LEU A 154 23.05 18.21 28.33
CA LEU A 154 23.57 18.42 26.97
C LEU A 154 24.44 19.68 26.84
N GLN A 155 24.55 20.49 27.89
CA GLN A 155 25.45 21.65 27.89
C GLN A 155 26.91 21.21 27.65
N VAL A 156 27.50 21.71 26.57
CA VAL A 156 28.91 21.50 26.23
C VAL A 156 29.78 22.32 27.18
N LYS A 157 30.65 21.65 27.93
CA LYS A 157 31.60 22.29 28.85
C LYS A 157 33.02 22.04 28.38
N GLN A 158 33.89 23.04 28.47
CA GLN A 158 35.28 22.97 27.99
C GLN A 158 36.13 21.92 28.73
N ASN A 159 35.74 21.54 29.95
CA ASN A 159 36.43 20.53 30.76
C ASN A 159 35.99 19.09 30.44
N GLN A 160 35.05 18.89 29.52
CA GLN A 160 34.65 17.54 29.06
C GLN A 160 35.65 17.00 28.04
N HIS A 161 35.81 15.68 28.00
CA HIS A 161 36.55 15.00 26.93
C HIS A 161 36.01 15.40 25.56
N GLU A 162 36.89 15.49 24.54
CA GLU A 162 36.53 15.97 23.21
C GLU A 162 35.40 15.13 22.59
N GLU A 163 35.44 13.82 22.76
CA GLU A 163 34.39 12.90 22.30
C GLU A 163 33.02 13.25 22.89
N LEU A 164 32.96 13.57 24.19
CA LEU A 164 31.72 13.93 24.89
C LEU A 164 31.17 15.29 24.46
N GLN A 165 32.05 16.22 24.09
CA GLN A 165 31.65 17.50 23.49
C GLN A 165 31.10 17.28 22.09
N ASN A 166 31.74 16.41 21.30
CA ASN A 166 31.33 16.09 19.95
C ASN A 166 29.96 15.41 19.96
N VAL A 167 29.73 14.40 20.81
CA VAL A 167 28.42 13.73 20.94
C VAL A 167 27.31 14.75 21.20
N ARG A 168 27.50 15.67 22.16
CA ARG A 168 26.51 16.72 22.49
C ARG A 168 26.23 17.67 21.33
N LYS A 169 27.27 18.15 20.64
CA LYS A 169 27.12 19.02 19.46
C LYS A 169 26.33 18.34 18.35
N HIS A 170 26.62 17.07 18.09
CA HIS A 170 25.99 16.35 17.00
C HIS A 170 24.57 15.86 17.32
N ILE A 171 24.23 15.53 18.58
CA ILE A 171 22.84 15.19 18.95
C ILE A 171 21.89 16.34 18.55
N HIS A 172 22.30 17.59 18.82
CA HIS A 172 21.55 18.77 18.39
C HIS A 172 21.46 18.93 16.87
N SER A 173 22.45 18.44 16.12
CA SER A 173 22.48 18.50 14.65
C SER A 173 21.67 17.36 14.01
N CYS A 174 21.50 16.23 14.69
CA CYS A 174 20.84 15.04 14.16
C CYS A 174 19.31 15.07 14.28
N PHE A 175 18.77 15.64 15.37
CA PHE A 175 17.34 15.64 15.65
C PHE A 175 16.73 17.04 15.52
N SER A 176 15.56 17.12 14.88
CA SER A 176 14.78 18.35 14.76
C SER A 176 14.20 18.80 16.11
N ASN A 177 13.74 17.86 16.93
CA ASN A 177 13.20 18.12 18.25
C ASN A 177 13.79 17.16 19.28
N LEU A 178 14.22 17.71 20.42
CA LEU A 178 14.72 16.98 21.57
C LEU A 178 13.79 17.26 22.76
N GLY A 179 13.16 16.21 23.28
CA GLY A 179 12.33 16.28 24.47
C GLY A 179 12.92 15.44 25.60
N CYS A 180 12.55 15.77 26.83
CA CYS A 180 12.83 14.93 27.99
C CYS A 180 11.64 14.96 28.94
N PHE A 181 11.22 13.78 29.40
CA PHE A 181 10.11 13.60 30.32
C PHE A 181 10.60 12.81 31.54
N LEU A 182 10.41 13.36 32.73
CA LEU A 182 10.79 12.73 33.99
C LEU A 182 9.58 12.02 34.59
N LEU A 183 9.65 10.70 34.72
CA LEU A 183 8.57 9.88 35.23
C LEU A 183 8.92 9.38 36.64
N PRO A 184 8.00 9.45 37.62
CA PRO A 184 8.23 8.91 38.96
C PRO A 184 8.37 7.38 38.93
N HIS A 185 8.73 6.79 40.06
CA HIS A 185 8.70 5.34 40.24
C HIS A 185 7.24 4.85 40.30
N PRO A 186 6.88 3.73 39.64
CA PRO A 186 5.49 3.24 39.56
C PRO A 186 4.96 2.60 40.86
N GLY A 187 5.83 2.41 41.84
CA GLY A 187 5.54 1.81 43.14
C GLY A 187 6.18 0.45 43.33
N LEU A 188 6.51 0.09 44.58
CA LEU A 188 7.23 -1.16 44.88
C LEU A 188 6.45 -2.41 44.48
N LYS A 189 5.12 -2.34 44.51
CA LYS A 189 4.25 -3.44 44.05
C LYS A 189 4.50 -3.77 42.58
N VAL A 190 4.61 -2.75 41.73
CA VAL A 190 4.89 -2.92 40.29
C VAL A 190 6.28 -3.51 40.07
N ALA A 191 7.28 -3.06 40.82
CA ALA A 191 8.67 -3.46 40.63
C ALA A 191 9.00 -4.86 41.16
N THR A 192 8.35 -5.29 42.25
CA THR A 192 8.78 -6.49 42.99
C THR A 192 7.77 -7.64 43.02
N ASN A 193 6.48 -7.37 42.74
CA ASN A 193 5.47 -8.41 42.82
C ASN A 193 5.45 -9.26 41.54
N PRO A 194 5.74 -10.57 41.60
CA PRO A 194 5.74 -11.43 40.42
C PRO A 194 4.33 -11.64 39.84
N ASN A 195 3.28 -11.42 40.63
CA ASN A 195 1.88 -11.60 40.22
C ASN A 195 1.24 -10.29 39.71
N PHE A 196 2.02 -9.23 39.55
CA PHE A 196 1.51 -7.97 39.02
C PHE A 196 1.10 -8.12 37.56
N ASP A 197 -0.17 -7.84 37.27
CA ASP A 197 -0.79 -8.00 35.94
C ASP A 197 -1.15 -6.65 35.29
N GLY A 198 -0.60 -5.54 35.80
CA GLY A 198 -0.77 -4.21 35.20
C GLY A 198 -2.00 -3.44 35.65
N ARG A 199 -2.73 -3.90 36.66
CA ARG A 199 -3.89 -3.20 37.22
C ARG A 199 -3.51 -1.86 37.84
N LEU A 200 -4.33 -0.83 37.58
CA LEU A 200 -4.06 0.54 38.02
C LEU A 200 -4.14 0.73 39.54
N ASN A 201 -4.86 -0.14 40.26
CA ASN A 201 -4.96 -0.09 41.72
C ASN A 201 -3.62 -0.33 42.44
N ASP A 202 -2.70 -1.05 41.79
CA ASP A 202 -1.41 -1.40 42.35
C ASP A 202 -0.28 -0.46 41.90
N ILE A 203 -0.62 0.57 41.13
CA ILE A 203 0.30 1.60 40.62
C ILE A 203 0.11 2.89 41.41
N ASP A 204 1.21 3.54 41.78
CA ASP A 204 1.23 4.79 42.53
C ASP A 204 0.48 5.93 41.79
N GLU A 205 -0.22 6.79 42.54
CA GLU A 205 -1.06 7.85 41.97
C GLU A 205 -0.26 8.91 41.21
N GLU A 206 0.91 9.30 41.71
CA GLU A 206 1.79 10.27 41.02
C GLU A 206 2.23 9.73 39.65
N PHE A 207 2.57 8.44 39.57
CA PHE A 207 2.88 7.79 38.30
C PHE A 207 1.70 7.81 37.34
N LYS A 208 0.49 7.51 37.82
CA LYS A 208 -0.71 7.55 37.00
C LYS A 208 -1.00 8.96 36.49
N ASN A 209 -0.79 9.99 37.31
CA ASN A 209 -0.98 11.39 36.91
C ASN A 209 0.00 11.80 35.82
N GLU A 210 1.28 11.48 35.97
CA GLU A 210 2.27 11.79 34.92
C GLU A 210 2.09 10.95 33.66
N LEU A 211 1.64 9.70 33.78
CA LEU A 211 1.29 8.88 32.63
C LEU A 211 0.11 9.46 31.85
N ARG A 212 -0.85 10.10 32.54
CA ARG A 212 -1.97 10.83 31.90
C ARG A 212 -1.49 12.03 31.10
N ASN A 213 -0.35 12.62 31.46
CA ASN A 213 0.26 13.72 30.71
C ASN A 213 1.14 13.21 29.55
N LEU A 214 1.94 12.18 29.80
CA LEU A 214 2.91 11.63 28.84
C LEU A 214 2.25 11.05 27.59
N VAL A 215 1.20 10.25 27.76
CA VAL A 215 0.63 9.51 26.62
C VAL A 215 -0.07 10.45 25.61
N PRO A 216 -0.90 11.43 26.01
CA PRO A 216 -1.43 12.43 25.09
C PRO A 216 -0.34 13.33 24.49
N LEU A 217 0.71 13.67 25.25
CA LEU A 217 1.85 14.41 24.71
C LEU A 217 2.46 13.70 23.48
N LEU A 218 2.52 12.37 23.50
CA LEU A 218 3.10 11.58 22.40
C LEU A 218 2.10 11.23 21.30
N LEU A 219 0.82 11.01 21.63
CA LEU A 219 -0.16 10.36 20.73
C LEU A 219 -1.40 11.19 20.43
N ALA A 220 -1.58 12.38 21.02
CA ALA A 220 -2.71 13.23 20.70
C ALA A 220 -2.66 13.67 19.21
N PRO A 221 -3.81 13.76 18.51
CA PRO A 221 -3.86 14.05 17.07
C PRO A 221 -3.04 15.28 16.62
N GLU A 222 -3.01 16.32 17.46
CA GLU A 222 -2.25 17.55 17.28
C GLU A 222 -0.72 17.36 17.36
N ASN A 223 -0.27 16.39 18.15
CA ASN A 223 1.14 16.10 18.40
C ASN A 223 1.72 15.01 17.48
N LEU A 224 0.87 14.33 16.69
CA LEU A 224 1.32 13.28 15.78
C LEU A 224 2.25 13.83 14.69
N VAL A 225 3.49 13.35 14.71
CA VAL A 225 4.52 13.70 13.72
C VAL A 225 4.51 12.67 12.59
N GLU A 226 4.21 13.12 11.37
CA GLU A 226 4.31 12.30 10.16
C GLU A 226 5.78 12.00 9.87
N LYS A 227 6.12 10.77 9.51
CA LYS A 227 7.50 10.40 9.20
C LYS A 227 7.98 11.15 7.96
N GLU A 228 9.12 11.81 8.08
CA GLU A 228 9.80 12.48 6.98
C GLU A 228 11.21 11.92 6.79
N ILE A 229 11.60 11.72 5.53
CA ILE A 229 12.95 11.33 5.11
C ILE A 229 13.33 12.24 3.94
N SER A 230 14.45 12.98 4.06
CA SER A 230 14.88 14.01 3.09
C SER A 230 13.84 15.14 2.87
N GLY A 231 13.04 15.44 3.89
CA GLY A 231 11.99 16.45 3.82
C GLY A 231 10.78 16.06 2.98
N SER A 232 10.67 14.78 2.60
CA SER A 232 9.49 14.20 1.96
C SER A 232 8.74 13.32 2.98
N LYS A 233 7.41 13.47 3.03
CA LYS A 233 6.55 12.63 3.88
C LYS A 233 6.55 11.18 3.38
N VAL A 234 6.63 10.24 4.31
CA VAL A 234 6.75 8.81 4.05
C VAL A 234 5.39 8.13 4.27
N THR A 235 4.90 7.39 3.27
CA THR A 235 3.68 6.60 3.41
C THR A 235 3.97 5.23 4.04
N CYS A 236 2.95 4.48 4.47
CA CYS A 236 3.14 3.12 4.98
C CYS A 236 3.79 2.18 3.96
N ARG A 237 3.50 2.37 2.65
CA ARG A 237 4.12 1.60 1.57
C ARG A 237 5.62 1.90 1.49
N ASP A 238 5.97 3.18 1.51
CA ASP A 238 7.37 3.62 1.43
C ASP A 238 8.17 3.16 2.65
N LEU A 239 7.56 3.23 3.85
CA LEU A 239 8.21 2.82 5.10
C LEU A 239 8.68 1.35 5.06
N VAL A 240 7.92 0.47 4.41
CA VAL A 240 8.32 -0.94 4.21
C VAL A 240 9.55 -1.06 3.32
N GLU A 241 9.66 -0.24 2.27
CA GLU A 241 10.84 -0.25 1.40
C GLU A 241 12.08 0.29 2.12
N TYR A 242 11.93 1.33 2.94
CA TYR A 242 13.00 1.80 3.83
C TYR A 242 13.45 0.70 4.80
N PHE A 243 12.52 -0.01 5.44
CA PHE A 243 12.84 -1.13 6.33
C PHE A 243 13.65 -2.22 5.62
N LYS A 244 13.23 -2.63 4.40
CA LYS A 244 13.93 -3.62 3.58
C LYS A 244 15.32 -3.14 3.14
N ALA A 245 15.47 -1.87 2.81
CA ALA A 245 16.76 -1.31 2.42
C ALA A 245 17.70 -1.26 3.63
N TYR A 246 17.25 -0.75 4.77
CA TYR A 246 18.08 -0.65 5.97
C TYR A 246 18.52 -2.01 6.49
N ILE A 247 17.61 -2.99 6.60
CA ILE A 247 18.00 -4.30 7.13
C ILE A 247 19.10 -4.98 6.29
N LYS A 248 19.12 -4.78 4.97
CA LYS A 248 20.17 -5.33 4.08
C LYS A 248 21.56 -4.78 4.42
N ILE A 249 21.66 -3.53 4.87
CA ILE A 249 22.94 -2.92 5.24
C ILE A 249 23.46 -3.50 6.56
N TYR A 250 22.55 -3.80 7.49
CA TYR A 250 22.89 -4.33 8.81
C TYR A 250 23.06 -5.86 8.84
N GLN A 251 22.79 -6.56 7.73
CA GLN A 251 23.01 -8.01 7.60
C GLN A 251 24.50 -8.38 7.55
N GLY A 252 25.40 -7.44 7.24
CA GLY A 252 26.85 -7.67 7.21
C GLY A 252 27.44 -8.01 8.58
N GLU A 253 28.67 -8.52 8.61
CA GLU A 253 29.36 -8.90 9.87
C GLU A 253 29.75 -7.69 10.73
N GLU A 254 29.98 -6.53 10.12
CA GLU A 254 30.35 -5.28 10.80
C GLU A 254 29.19 -4.28 10.84
N LEU A 255 29.26 -3.30 11.76
CA LEU A 255 28.34 -2.16 11.73
C LEU A 255 28.57 -1.37 10.43
N PRO A 256 27.50 -1.02 9.70
CA PRO A 256 27.65 -0.41 8.40
C PRO A 256 28.27 0.97 8.51
N HIS A 257 29.18 1.28 7.59
CA HIS A 257 29.77 2.61 7.52
C HIS A 257 28.66 3.65 7.25
N PRO A 258 28.68 4.83 7.90
CA PRO A 258 27.67 5.87 7.72
C PRO A 258 27.36 6.28 6.27
N LYS A 259 28.35 6.24 5.38
CA LYS A 259 28.16 6.43 3.92
C LYS A 259 27.22 5.39 3.30
N SER A 260 27.35 4.12 3.67
CA SER A 260 26.49 3.04 3.16
C SER A 260 25.04 3.22 3.61
N MET A 261 24.83 3.72 4.84
CA MET A 261 23.49 4.06 5.34
C MET A 261 22.85 5.18 4.53
N LEU A 262 23.62 6.20 4.16
CA LEU A 262 23.13 7.33 3.37
C LEU A 262 22.78 6.87 1.95
N GLN A 263 23.68 6.11 1.32
CA GLN A 263 23.44 5.54 -0.01
C GLN A 263 22.16 4.68 -0.03
N ALA A 264 21.96 3.80 0.94
CA ALA A 264 20.76 2.99 1.00
C ALA A 264 19.49 3.81 1.25
N THR A 265 19.56 4.90 2.01
CA THR A 265 18.44 5.85 2.14
C THR A 265 18.12 6.48 0.79
N ALA A 266 19.14 6.85 0.01
CA ALA A 266 18.98 7.36 -1.33
C ALA A 266 18.36 6.33 -2.29
N GLU A 267 18.83 5.08 -2.26
CA GLU A 267 18.27 3.97 -3.04
C GLU A 267 16.79 3.75 -2.71
N ALA A 268 16.46 3.61 -1.42
CA ALA A 268 15.08 3.41 -0.97
C ALA A 268 14.14 4.56 -1.37
N ASN A 269 14.62 5.80 -1.23
CA ASN A 269 13.84 6.98 -1.61
C ASN A 269 13.57 7.03 -3.11
N ASN A 270 14.57 6.72 -3.94
CA ASN A 270 14.40 6.65 -5.39
C ASN A 270 13.46 5.51 -5.79
N LEU A 271 13.60 4.32 -5.20
CA LEU A 271 12.72 3.17 -5.46
C LEU A 271 11.26 3.46 -5.08
N ALA A 272 11.03 4.11 -3.93
CA ALA A 272 9.69 4.55 -3.53
C ALA A 272 9.09 5.53 -4.55
N ALA A 273 9.89 6.48 -5.05
CA ALA A 273 9.47 7.42 -6.09
C ALA A 273 9.16 6.71 -7.43
N VAL A 274 9.96 5.72 -7.84
CA VAL A 274 9.69 4.88 -9.02
C VAL A 274 8.37 4.13 -8.86
N ALA A 275 8.16 3.47 -7.72
CA ALA A 275 6.93 2.73 -7.44
C ALA A 275 5.69 3.64 -7.44
N GLY A 276 5.80 4.84 -6.86
CA GLY A 276 4.73 5.84 -6.86
C GLY A 276 4.37 6.34 -8.26
N ALA A 277 5.36 6.63 -9.10
CA ALA A 277 5.15 7.06 -10.49
C ALA A 277 4.56 5.94 -11.36
N LYS A 278 5.03 4.71 -11.17
CA LYS A 278 4.51 3.51 -11.85
C LYS A 278 3.04 3.22 -11.51
N ASP A 279 2.67 3.37 -10.24
CA ASP A 279 1.27 3.20 -9.78
C ASP A 279 0.37 4.29 -10.40
N LEU A 280 0.84 5.54 -10.50
CA LEU A 280 0.10 6.62 -11.17
C LEU A 280 -0.14 6.30 -12.64
N TYR A 281 0.90 5.88 -13.37
CA TYR A 281 0.81 5.50 -14.78
C TYR A 281 -0.17 4.34 -14.99
N SER A 282 -0.04 3.28 -14.18
CA SER A 282 -0.87 2.09 -14.29
C SER A 282 -2.36 2.40 -14.06
N LYS A 283 -2.68 3.21 -13.04
CA LYS A 283 -4.04 3.67 -12.77
C LYS A 283 -4.61 4.53 -13.90
N GLY A 284 -3.78 5.41 -14.48
CA GLY A 284 -4.18 6.24 -15.62
C GLY A 284 -4.54 5.39 -16.84
N MET A 285 -3.68 4.44 -17.20
CA MET A 285 -3.92 3.54 -18.32
C MET A 285 -5.13 2.63 -18.09
N GLU A 286 -5.30 2.08 -16.89
CA GLU A 286 -6.42 1.20 -16.56
C GLU A 286 -7.79 1.90 -16.65
N GLN A 287 -7.85 3.20 -16.34
CA GLN A 287 -9.07 3.99 -16.53
C GLN A 287 -9.49 4.13 -18.00
N ILE A 288 -8.53 4.04 -18.92
CA ILE A 288 -8.75 4.23 -20.36
C ILE A 288 -8.94 2.89 -21.06
N CYS A 289 -8.03 1.93 -20.86
CA CYS A 289 -8.00 0.66 -21.59
C CYS A 289 -8.14 -0.58 -20.68
N GLY A 290 -8.58 -0.44 -19.43
CA GLY A 290 -8.84 -1.56 -18.51
C GLY A 290 -9.92 -2.53 -19.02
N GLY A 291 -10.09 -3.68 -18.36
CA GLY A 291 -10.94 -4.79 -18.85
C GLY A 291 -12.37 -4.38 -19.24
N ASP A 292 -12.98 -3.49 -18.44
CA ASP A 292 -14.37 -3.03 -18.62
C ASP A 292 -14.52 -1.89 -19.64
N LYS A 293 -13.42 -1.46 -20.28
CA LYS A 293 -13.41 -0.34 -21.23
C LYS A 293 -13.42 -0.83 -22.69
N PRO A 294 -14.08 -0.10 -23.60
CA PRO A 294 -14.13 -0.48 -25.01
C PRO A 294 -12.74 -0.44 -25.66
N TYR A 295 -12.63 -1.06 -26.84
CA TYR A 295 -11.43 -0.98 -27.67
C TYR A 295 -11.09 0.47 -28.03
N ILE A 296 -9.81 0.80 -28.00
CA ILE A 296 -9.28 2.11 -28.39
C ILE A 296 -8.34 1.94 -29.59
N ALA A 297 -8.40 2.87 -30.54
CA ALA A 297 -7.52 2.85 -31.70
C ALA A 297 -6.04 2.98 -31.27
N PRO A 298 -5.07 2.29 -31.92
CA PRO A 298 -3.68 2.29 -31.49
C PRO A 298 -3.06 3.69 -31.44
N SER A 299 -3.44 4.58 -32.36
CA SER A 299 -2.98 5.99 -32.37
C SER A 299 -3.44 6.78 -31.15
N ASP A 300 -4.68 6.55 -30.69
CA ASP A 300 -5.23 7.23 -29.53
C ASP A 300 -4.66 6.64 -28.23
N LEU A 301 -4.45 5.33 -28.21
CA LEU A 301 -3.82 4.63 -27.09
C LEU A 301 -2.37 5.11 -26.91
N GLU A 302 -1.60 5.23 -27.99
CA GLU A 302 -0.23 5.77 -27.97
C GLU A 302 -0.21 7.20 -27.45
N ARG A 303 -1.12 8.07 -27.94
CA ARG A 303 -1.22 9.45 -27.45
C ARG A 303 -1.49 9.50 -25.95
N LYS A 304 -2.41 8.68 -25.44
CA LYS A 304 -2.72 8.60 -24.01
C LYS A 304 -1.57 8.02 -23.19
N HIS A 305 -0.86 7.04 -23.74
CA HIS A 305 0.36 6.53 -23.13
C HIS A 305 1.40 7.64 -22.95
N GLN A 306 1.68 8.44 -23.99
CA GLN A 306 2.64 9.54 -23.91
C GLN A 306 2.23 10.59 -22.85
N ASP A 307 0.96 10.97 -22.81
CA ASP A 307 0.43 11.92 -21.82
C ASP A 307 0.65 11.41 -20.38
N PHE A 308 0.32 10.14 -20.10
CA PHE A 308 0.50 9.55 -18.77
C PHE A 308 1.96 9.27 -18.43
N ARG A 309 2.77 8.88 -19.42
CA ARG A 309 4.22 8.69 -19.28
C ARG A 309 4.89 9.99 -18.84
N GLU A 310 4.59 11.10 -19.52
CA GLU A 310 5.14 12.41 -19.14
C GLU A 310 4.67 12.84 -17.75
N THR A 311 3.40 12.59 -17.42
CA THR A 311 2.84 12.87 -16.09
C THR A 311 3.56 12.09 -14.99
N ALA A 312 3.80 10.79 -15.20
CA ALA A 312 4.52 9.93 -14.25
C ALA A 312 5.99 10.36 -14.10
N ILE A 313 6.69 10.69 -15.18
CA ILE A 313 8.07 11.20 -15.13
C ILE A 313 8.13 12.55 -14.41
N ARG A 314 7.16 13.44 -14.67
CA ARG A 314 7.07 14.74 -13.99
C ARG A 314 6.84 14.57 -12.49
N GLN A 315 5.97 13.64 -12.09
CA GLN A 315 5.79 13.28 -10.70
C GLN A 315 7.11 12.77 -10.09
N PHE A 316 7.79 11.82 -10.74
CA PHE A 316 9.07 11.29 -10.27
C PHE A 316 10.10 12.41 -10.06
N ARG A 317 10.24 13.32 -11.02
CA ARG A 317 11.17 14.46 -10.93
C ARG A 317 10.80 15.46 -9.82
N SER A 318 9.50 15.66 -9.57
CA SER A 318 9.02 16.59 -8.53
C SER A 318 9.31 16.15 -7.10
N VAL A 319 9.49 14.84 -6.87
CA VAL A 319 9.86 14.30 -5.55
C VAL A 319 11.30 14.70 -5.22
N LYS A 320 11.51 15.26 -4.02
CA LYS A 320 12.84 15.52 -3.48
C LYS A 320 13.52 14.19 -3.13
N LYS A 321 14.64 13.91 -3.78
CA LYS A 321 15.38 12.64 -3.67
C LYS A 321 16.85 12.89 -3.29
N MET A 322 17.46 11.92 -2.61
CA MET A 322 18.89 11.95 -2.23
C MET A 322 19.77 11.33 -3.34
N GLY A 323 21.09 11.60 -3.29
CA GLY A 323 22.09 11.00 -4.18
C GLY A 323 22.50 11.82 -5.40
N GLY A 324 21.94 13.02 -5.58
CA GLY A 324 22.26 13.92 -6.71
C GLY A 324 21.59 13.52 -8.04
N GLU A 325 21.73 14.36 -9.06
CA GLU A 325 21.02 14.19 -10.34
C GLU A 325 21.47 12.94 -11.12
N GLU A 326 22.76 12.64 -11.14
CA GLU A 326 23.29 11.46 -11.85
C GLU A 326 22.76 10.14 -11.29
N PHE A 327 22.65 10.05 -9.95
CA PHE A 327 22.08 8.88 -9.29
C PHE A 327 20.59 8.76 -9.58
N CYS A 328 19.85 9.87 -9.47
CA CYS A 328 18.42 9.93 -9.80
C CYS A 328 18.16 9.56 -11.28
N ARG A 329 19.07 9.88 -12.20
CA ARG A 329 18.92 9.59 -13.63
C ARG A 329 18.81 8.10 -13.91
N ARG A 330 19.59 7.26 -13.22
CA ARG A 330 19.53 5.79 -13.38
C ARG A 330 18.16 5.22 -13.04
N TYR A 331 17.54 5.72 -11.97
CA TYR A 331 16.19 5.31 -11.56
C TYR A 331 15.10 5.86 -12.48
N GLN A 332 15.32 7.04 -13.07
CA GLN A 332 14.42 7.56 -14.10
C GLN A 332 14.48 6.70 -15.37
N GLU A 333 15.68 6.34 -15.83
CA GLU A 333 15.88 5.43 -16.97
C GLU A 333 15.20 4.08 -16.71
N GLN A 334 15.35 3.52 -15.50
CA GLN A 334 14.63 2.31 -15.08
C GLN A 334 13.10 2.48 -15.12
N LEU A 335 12.57 3.58 -14.57
CA LEU A 335 11.12 3.88 -14.59
C LEU A 335 10.58 3.95 -16.02
N GLU A 336 11.33 4.58 -16.93
CA GLU A 336 10.94 4.69 -18.34
C GLU A 336 10.85 3.30 -19.00
N VAL A 337 11.83 2.42 -18.78
CA VAL A 337 11.81 1.04 -19.27
C VAL A 337 10.62 0.25 -18.70
N GLU A 338 10.38 0.35 -17.39
CA GLU A 338 9.25 -0.35 -16.75
C GLU A 338 7.88 0.15 -17.24
N ILE A 339 7.75 1.45 -17.54
CA ILE A 339 6.54 2.03 -18.13
C ILE A 339 6.30 1.47 -19.54
N ASP A 340 7.35 1.35 -20.35
CA ASP A 340 7.26 0.83 -21.71
C ASP A 340 6.89 -0.67 -21.71
N GLU A 341 7.37 -1.45 -20.74
CA GLU A 341 6.94 -2.84 -20.52
C GLU A 341 5.46 -2.95 -20.13
N ILE A 342 4.97 -2.10 -19.22
CA ILE A 342 3.55 -2.05 -18.86
C ILE A 342 2.71 -1.65 -20.07
N TYR A 343 3.18 -0.68 -20.86
CA TYR A 343 2.50 -0.27 -22.08
C TYR A 343 2.33 -1.42 -23.07
N ALA A 344 3.39 -2.20 -23.32
CA ALA A 344 3.32 -3.36 -24.20
C ALA A 344 2.25 -4.39 -23.75
N ASN A 345 2.04 -4.54 -22.44
CA ASN A 345 0.97 -5.37 -21.90
C ASN A 345 -0.42 -4.78 -22.15
N PHE A 346 -0.59 -3.46 -21.99
CA PHE A 346 -1.85 -2.78 -22.30
C PHE A 346 -2.20 -2.83 -23.80
N VAL A 347 -1.20 -2.73 -24.69
CA VAL A 347 -1.40 -2.88 -26.14
C VAL A 347 -1.95 -4.27 -26.45
N LYS A 348 -1.31 -5.34 -25.96
CA LYS A 348 -1.79 -6.72 -26.13
C LYS A 348 -3.20 -6.91 -25.58
N HIS A 349 -3.49 -6.34 -24.41
CA HIS A 349 -4.81 -6.42 -23.79
C HIS A 349 -5.88 -5.69 -24.63
N ASN A 350 -5.56 -4.52 -25.17
CA ASN A 350 -6.45 -3.75 -26.03
C ASN A 350 -6.70 -4.47 -27.37
N ASP A 351 -5.66 -5.01 -28.01
CA ASP A 351 -5.79 -5.73 -29.27
C ASP A 351 -6.66 -7.00 -29.14
N GLY A 352 -6.60 -7.67 -27.99
CA GLY A 352 -7.48 -8.80 -27.67
C GLY A 352 -8.98 -8.45 -27.73
N LYS A 353 -9.35 -7.18 -27.47
CA LYS A 353 -10.75 -6.71 -27.56
C LYS A 353 -11.23 -6.57 -29.00
N ASN A 354 -10.34 -6.29 -29.94
CA ASN A 354 -10.68 -6.11 -31.36
C ASN A 354 -11.04 -7.45 -32.03
N ILE A 355 -10.41 -8.55 -31.62
CA ILE A 355 -10.60 -9.89 -32.22
C ILE A 355 -12.05 -10.39 -32.07
N PHE A 356 -12.72 -10.10 -30.95
CA PHE A 356 -14.13 -10.45 -30.75
C PHE A 356 -15.09 -9.63 -31.62
N TYR A 357 -14.78 -8.36 -31.91
CA TYR A 357 -15.55 -7.55 -32.86
C TYR A 357 -15.29 -7.98 -34.31
N ALA A 358 -14.04 -8.34 -34.65
CA ALA A 358 -13.65 -8.76 -35.99
C ALA A 358 -14.28 -10.09 -36.42
N ALA A 359 -14.63 -10.99 -35.49
CA ALA A 359 -15.29 -12.26 -35.79
C ALA A 359 -16.82 -12.14 -36.01
N ARG A 360 -17.44 -11.04 -35.57
CA ARG A 360 -18.89 -10.84 -35.65
C ARG A 360 -19.37 -10.66 -37.09
N THR A 361 -18.77 -9.74 -37.85
CA THR A 361 -19.16 -9.46 -39.24
C THR A 361 -19.09 -10.70 -40.15
N PRO A 362 -18.02 -11.51 -40.11
CA PRO A 362 -17.99 -12.80 -40.80
C PRO A 362 -19.13 -13.74 -40.39
N ALA A 363 -19.37 -13.90 -39.09
CA ALA A 363 -20.40 -14.80 -38.58
C ALA A 363 -21.80 -14.37 -39.03
N THR A 364 -22.13 -13.08 -38.99
CA THR A 364 -23.42 -12.55 -39.47
C THR A 364 -23.59 -12.80 -40.96
N LEU A 365 -22.58 -12.49 -41.79
CA LEU A 365 -22.65 -12.71 -43.23
C LEU A 365 -22.78 -14.20 -43.58
N PHE A 366 -22.06 -15.08 -42.88
CA PHE A 366 -22.19 -16.53 -43.03
C PHE A 366 -23.60 -17.03 -42.64
N ALA A 367 -24.15 -16.54 -41.53
CA ALA A 367 -25.49 -16.92 -41.10
C ALA A 367 -26.56 -16.50 -42.11
N VAL A 368 -26.46 -15.29 -42.67
CA VAL A 368 -27.35 -14.81 -43.73
C VAL A 368 -27.21 -15.66 -44.99
N MET A 369 -25.98 -15.99 -45.40
CA MET A 369 -25.75 -16.85 -46.56
C MET A 369 -26.37 -18.23 -46.37
N PHE A 370 -26.17 -18.84 -45.20
CA PHE A 370 -26.73 -20.14 -44.86
C PHE A 370 -28.26 -20.11 -44.87
N ALA A 371 -28.89 -19.13 -44.23
CA ALA A 371 -30.34 -19.00 -44.19
C ALA A 371 -30.94 -18.83 -45.60
N MET A 372 -30.36 -17.95 -46.42
CA MET A 372 -30.84 -17.72 -47.78
C MET A 372 -30.67 -18.95 -48.68
N TYR A 373 -29.59 -19.72 -48.50
CA TYR A 373 -29.39 -20.98 -49.22
C TYR A 373 -30.48 -22.01 -48.90
N ILE A 374 -30.80 -22.19 -47.61
CA ILE A 374 -31.87 -23.11 -47.18
C ILE A 374 -33.24 -22.66 -47.70
N ILE A 375 -33.57 -21.37 -47.59
CA ILE A 375 -34.86 -20.83 -48.07
C ILE A 375 -34.96 -20.96 -49.59
N SER A 376 -33.88 -20.68 -50.32
CA SER A 376 -33.81 -20.85 -51.78
C SER A 376 -34.07 -22.30 -52.19
N GLY A 377 -33.43 -23.26 -51.51
CA GLY A 377 -33.63 -24.69 -51.77
C GLY A 377 -35.07 -25.16 -51.52
N LEU A 378 -35.67 -24.74 -50.40
CA LEU A 378 -37.05 -25.09 -50.05
C LEU A 378 -38.07 -24.48 -51.02
N THR A 379 -37.92 -23.19 -51.35
CA THR A 379 -38.85 -22.48 -52.24
C THR A 379 -38.70 -22.92 -53.70
N GLY A 380 -37.48 -23.27 -54.12
CA GLY A 380 -37.22 -23.90 -55.42
C GLY A 380 -37.87 -25.28 -55.54
N PHE A 381 -37.84 -26.08 -54.47
CA PHE A 381 -38.53 -27.36 -54.42
C PHE A 381 -40.07 -27.22 -54.47
N LEU A 382 -40.61 -26.18 -53.84
CA LEU A 382 -42.04 -25.84 -53.85
C LEU A 382 -42.52 -25.20 -55.19
N GLY A 383 -41.62 -24.99 -56.16
CA GLY A 383 -41.94 -24.39 -57.46
C GLY A 383 -42.11 -22.86 -57.45
N MET A 384 -41.76 -22.19 -56.35
CA MET A 384 -41.84 -20.73 -56.21
C MET A 384 -40.57 -20.06 -56.73
N ASN A 385 -40.32 -20.18 -58.03
CA ASN A 385 -39.06 -19.75 -58.65
C ASN A 385 -38.70 -18.28 -58.42
N SER A 386 -39.68 -17.38 -58.35
CA SER A 386 -39.43 -15.95 -58.11
C SER A 386 -38.80 -15.67 -56.74
N ILE A 387 -39.22 -16.41 -55.70
CA ILE A 387 -38.67 -16.26 -54.35
C ILE A 387 -37.27 -16.89 -54.27
N ALA A 388 -37.09 -18.06 -54.88
CA ALA A 388 -35.78 -18.71 -54.96
C ALA A 388 -34.74 -17.83 -55.66
N THR A 389 -35.11 -17.16 -56.77
CA THR A 389 -34.21 -16.21 -57.45
C THR A 389 -33.88 -14.99 -56.59
N LEU A 390 -34.83 -14.48 -55.80
CA LEU A 390 -34.58 -13.37 -54.89
C LEU A 390 -33.61 -13.76 -53.76
N CYS A 391 -33.80 -14.93 -53.16
CA CYS A 391 -32.90 -15.46 -52.13
C CYS A 391 -31.48 -15.69 -52.68
N ASN A 392 -31.33 -16.20 -53.90
CA ASN A 392 -30.03 -16.36 -54.56
C ASN A 392 -29.35 -15.00 -54.87
N LEU A 393 -30.12 -13.96 -55.18
CA LEU A 393 -29.59 -12.61 -55.35
C LEU A 393 -29.01 -12.07 -54.03
N VAL A 394 -29.76 -12.22 -52.93
CA VAL A 394 -29.32 -11.81 -51.58
C VAL A 394 -28.09 -12.60 -51.14
N LEU A 395 -28.05 -13.90 -51.43
CA LEU A 395 -26.87 -14.75 -51.21
C LEU A 395 -25.65 -14.21 -51.97
N GLY A 396 -25.80 -13.89 -53.26
CA GLY A 396 -24.73 -13.33 -54.08
C GLY A 396 -24.22 -11.99 -53.56
N MET A 397 -25.12 -11.10 -53.13
CA MET A 397 -24.73 -9.83 -52.50
C MET A 397 -23.97 -10.04 -51.19
N ALA A 398 -24.45 -10.94 -50.31
CA ALA A 398 -23.77 -11.26 -49.06
C ALA A 398 -22.37 -11.85 -49.28
N LEU A 399 -22.19 -12.69 -50.31
CA LEU A 399 -20.89 -13.25 -50.70
C LEU A 399 -19.94 -12.16 -51.21
N ILE A 400 -20.43 -11.25 -52.06
CA ILE A 400 -19.63 -10.12 -52.54
C ILE A 400 -19.22 -9.24 -51.36
N SER A 401 -20.15 -8.89 -50.46
CA SER A 401 -19.84 -8.14 -49.24
C SER A 401 -18.81 -8.85 -48.36
N PHE A 402 -18.88 -10.18 -48.23
CA PHE A 402 -17.88 -10.97 -47.50
C PHE A 402 -16.49 -10.91 -48.15
N CYS A 403 -16.41 -11.12 -49.46
CA CYS A 403 -15.16 -11.04 -50.21
C CYS A 403 -14.55 -9.62 -50.16
N THR A 404 -15.38 -8.58 -50.31
CA THR A 404 -14.96 -7.18 -50.18
C THR A 404 -14.50 -6.88 -48.77
N TRP A 405 -15.20 -7.35 -47.73
CA TRP A 405 -14.78 -7.19 -46.34
C TRP A 405 -13.45 -7.89 -46.06
N ALA A 406 -13.28 -9.13 -46.52
CA ALA A 406 -12.04 -9.90 -46.37
C ALA A 406 -10.88 -9.22 -47.10
N TYR A 407 -11.12 -8.68 -48.29
CA TYR A 407 -10.15 -7.91 -49.05
C TYR A 407 -9.76 -6.62 -48.32
N VAL A 408 -10.72 -5.81 -47.86
CA VAL A 408 -10.46 -4.56 -47.13
C VAL A 408 -9.68 -4.81 -45.84
N LYS A 409 -9.97 -5.90 -45.12
CA LYS A 409 -9.22 -6.29 -43.91
C LYS A 409 -7.82 -6.79 -44.22
N TYR A 410 -7.61 -7.46 -45.36
CA TYR A 410 -6.30 -7.98 -45.77
C TYR A 410 -5.41 -6.91 -46.42
N SER A 411 -5.96 -6.07 -47.30
CA SER A 411 -5.21 -5.04 -48.05
C SER A 411 -5.11 -3.71 -47.30
N GLY A 412 -6.06 -3.41 -46.42
CA GLY A 412 -6.14 -2.13 -45.71
C GLY A 412 -6.63 -0.94 -46.55
N GLU A 413 -6.91 -1.13 -47.84
CA GLU A 413 -7.48 -0.10 -48.73
C GLU A 413 -9.02 -0.02 -48.62
N PHE A 414 -9.60 1.14 -48.92
CA PHE A 414 -11.06 1.39 -48.89
C PHE A 414 -11.74 1.08 -47.54
N ARG A 415 -11.14 1.57 -46.46
CA ARG A 415 -11.59 1.38 -45.07
C ARG A 415 -13.04 1.81 -44.83
N GLU A 416 -13.52 2.83 -45.54
CA GLU A 416 -14.91 3.33 -45.46
C GLU A 416 -15.94 2.28 -45.90
N ILE A 417 -15.63 1.49 -46.93
CA ILE A 417 -16.50 0.40 -47.41
C ILE A 417 -16.55 -0.73 -46.37
N GLY A 418 -15.40 -1.06 -45.76
CA GLY A 418 -15.35 -2.03 -44.67
C GLY A 418 -16.21 -1.61 -43.47
N THR A 419 -16.17 -0.34 -43.08
CA THR A 419 -16.99 0.18 -41.98
C THR A 419 -18.49 0.18 -42.31
N ALA A 420 -18.87 0.45 -43.57
CA ALA A 420 -20.27 0.37 -43.99
C ALA A 420 -20.80 -1.08 -43.92
N ILE A 421 -19.97 -2.06 -44.32
CA ILE A 421 -20.33 -3.49 -44.21
C ILE A 421 -20.46 -3.90 -42.73
N ASP A 422 -19.55 -3.45 -41.86
CA ASP A 422 -19.62 -3.73 -40.42
C ASP A 422 -20.92 -3.16 -39.80
N GLN A 423 -21.33 -1.93 -40.16
CA GLN A 423 -22.58 -1.32 -39.68
C GLN A 423 -23.83 -2.07 -40.15
N ILE A 424 -23.86 -2.51 -41.41
CA ILE A 424 -24.99 -3.29 -41.95
C ILE A 424 -25.07 -4.66 -41.27
N ALA A 425 -23.93 -5.32 -41.08
CA ALA A 425 -23.88 -6.60 -40.37
C ALA A 425 -24.30 -6.45 -38.90
N GLU A 426 -23.95 -5.34 -38.25
CA GLU A 426 -24.41 -5.04 -36.89
C GLU A 426 -25.92 -4.83 -36.81
N ALA A 427 -26.49 -4.07 -37.76
CA ALA A 427 -27.94 -3.89 -37.84
C ALA A 427 -28.68 -5.22 -38.03
N ILE A 428 -28.19 -6.10 -38.90
CA ILE A 428 -28.77 -7.44 -39.13
C ILE A 428 -28.62 -8.32 -37.88
N TRP A 429 -27.48 -8.26 -37.21
CA TRP A 429 -27.22 -9.03 -35.99
C TRP A 429 -28.20 -8.66 -34.88
N GLU A 430 -28.34 -7.37 -34.58
CA GLU A 430 -29.18 -6.88 -33.48
C GLU A 430 -30.68 -6.94 -33.81
N GLN A 431 -31.10 -6.72 -35.06
CA GLN A 431 -32.52 -6.69 -35.40
C GLN A 431 -33.11 -8.07 -35.75
N VAL A 432 -32.29 -8.99 -36.27
CA VAL A 432 -32.79 -10.25 -36.82
C VAL A 432 -32.23 -11.47 -36.10
N LEU A 433 -30.90 -11.61 -36.02
CA LEU A 433 -30.27 -12.82 -35.49
C LEU A 433 -30.41 -12.96 -33.98
N LYS A 434 -30.19 -11.87 -33.23
CA LYS A 434 -30.27 -11.88 -31.76
C LYS A 434 -31.69 -12.13 -31.24
N PRO A 435 -32.75 -11.44 -31.72
CA PRO A 435 -34.12 -11.75 -31.30
C PRO A 435 -34.56 -13.16 -31.72
N MET A 436 -34.12 -13.64 -32.89
CA MET A 436 -34.45 -15.00 -33.34
C MET A 436 -33.75 -16.06 -32.48
N SER A 437 -32.48 -15.85 -32.13
CA SER A 437 -31.72 -16.69 -31.19
C SER A 437 -32.39 -16.73 -29.82
N ASP A 438 -32.74 -15.57 -29.28
CA ASP A 438 -33.36 -15.46 -27.95
C ASP A 438 -34.74 -16.13 -27.93
N ASN A 439 -35.56 -15.93 -28.97
CA ASN A 439 -36.86 -16.60 -29.13
C ASN A 439 -36.73 -18.12 -29.32
N LEU A 440 -35.76 -18.59 -30.12
CA LEU A 440 -35.49 -20.03 -30.29
C LEU A 440 -35.02 -20.67 -28.99
N MET A 441 -34.19 -19.96 -28.21
CA MET A 441 -33.69 -20.45 -26.93
C MET A 441 -34.79 -20.45 -25.87
N GLU A 442 -35.64 -19.42 -25.84
CA GLU A 442 -36.82 -19.35 -24.97
C GLU A 442 -37.84 -20.44 -25.32
N ASP A 443 -38.09 -20.71 -26.62
CA ASP A 443 -38.97 -21.78 -27.07
C ASP A 443 -38.39 -23.17 -26.76
N HIS A 444 -37.10 -23.41 -26.99
CA HIS A 444 -36.43 -24.66 -26.60
C HIS A 444 -36.47 -24.87 -25.07
N MET A 445 -36.25 -23.82 -24.29
CA MET A 445 -36.33 -23.89 -22.82
C MET A 445 -37.76 -24.17 -22.37
N ARG A 446 -38.75 -23.50 -22.95
CA ARG A 446 -40.18 -23.71 -22.67
C ARG A 446 -40.67 -25.09 -23.10
N GLN A 447 -40.15 -25.63 -24.20
CA GLN A 447 -40.48 -26.97 -24.70
C GLN A 447 -39.79 -28.06 -23.88
N SER A 448 -38.55 -27.84 -23.43
CA SER A 448 -37.85 -28.71 -22.48
C SER A 448 -38.56 -28.76 -21.11
N VAL A 449 -39.02 -27.60 -20.61
CA VAL A 449 -39.83 -27.51 -19.39
C VAL A 449 -41.19 -28.21 -19.57
N LYS A 450 -41.89 -28.02 -20.69
CA LYS A 450 -43.14 -28.73 -21.00
C LYS A 450 -42.94 -30.25 -21.07
N ASN A 451 -41.86 -30.70 -21.69
CA ASN A 451 -41.53 -32.13 -21.80
C ASN A 451 -41.18 -32.72 -20.43
N SER A 452 -40.46 -31.99 -19.58
CA SER A 452 -40.14 -32.39 -18.20
C SER A 452 -41.40 -32.45 -17.32
N ILE A 453 -42.31 -31.48 -17.44
CA ILE A 453 -43.60 -31.47 -16.73
C ILE A 453 -44.49 -32.63 -17.21
N LYS A 454 -44.55 -32.88 -18.53
CA LYS A 454 -45.31 -33.99 -19.09
C LYS A 454 -44.77 -35.35 -18.61
N ALA A 455 -43.45 -35.49 -18.53
CA ALA A 455 -42.79 -36.68 -17.99
C ALA A 455 -43.14 -36.90 -16.50
N GLY A 456 -43.09 -35.85 -15.67
CA GLY A 456 -43.49 -35.92 -14.26
C GLY A 456 -44.98 -36.23 -14.03
N LEU A 457 -45.88 -35.70 -14.89
CA LEU A 457 -47.30 -36.03 -14.87
C LEU A 457 -47.59 -37.48 -15.27
N THR A 458 -46.87 -38.02 -16.26
CA THR A 458 -46.97 -39.45 -16.61
C THR A 458 -46.46 -40.36 -15.50
N GLU A 459 -45.44 -39.94 -14.76
CA GLU A 459 -44.96 -40.65 -13.56
C GLU A 459 -46.00 -40.65 -12.43
N GLN A 460 -46.64 -39.51 -12.16
CA GLN A 460 -47.72 -39.43 -11.16
C GLN A 460 -48.94 -40.26 -11.55
N VAL A 461 -49.34 -40.28 -12.82
CA VAL A 461 -50.47 -41.11 -13.30
C VAL A 461 -50.13 -42.60 -13.24
N ALA A 462 -48.88 -42.99 -13.55
CA ALA A 462 -48.42 -44.38 -13.39
C ALA A 462 -48.38 -44.80 -11.90
N HIS A 463 -48.02 -43.88 -11.00
CA HIS A 463 -48.04 -44.11 -9.56
C HIS A 463 -49.47 -44.22 -9.01
N HIS A 464 -50.40 -43.41 -9.52
CA HIS A 464 -51.81 -43.45 -9.12
C HIS A 464 -52.56 -44.66 -9.69
N ALA A 465 -52.15 -45.16 -10.86
CA ALA A 465 -52.69 -46.38 -11.47
C ALA A 465 -52.23 -47.64 -10.71
N ARG A 466 -51.00 -47.67 -10.18
CA ARG A 466 -50.51 -48.76 -9.32
C ARG A 466 -51.22 -48.84 -7.96
N LEU A 467 -51.65 -47.70 -7.40
CA LEU A 467 -52.38 -47.62 -6.13
C LEU A 467 -53.87 -48.01 -6.21
N LYS A 468 -54.40 -48.28 -7.41
CA LYS A 468 -55.80 -48.74 -7.60
C LYS A 468 -55.92 -50.24 -7.92
N THR A 469 -54.79 -50.96 -7.94
CA THR A 469 -54.72 -52.39 -8.25
C THR A 469 -54.27 -53.27 -7.07
N ASP A 470 -54.16 -52.69 -5.88
CA ASP A 470 -54.16 -53.38 -4.58
C ASP A 470 -55.45 -53.01 -3.84
#